data_AF-A0AAV5VFH8-F1
#
_entry.id   AF-A0AAV5VFH8-F1
#
_cell.length_a   1.000
_cell.length_b   1.000
_cell.length_c   1.000
_cell.angle_alpha   90.00
_cell.angle_beta   90.00
_cell.angle_gamma   90.00
#
_symmetry.space_group_name_H-M   'P 1'
#
loop_
_entity.id
_entity.type
_entity.pdbx_description
1 polymer ?
#
loop_
_entity_poly.entity_id
_entity_poly.type
_entity_poly.pdbx_seq_one_letter_code
_entity_poly.pdbx_strand_id
1 'polypeptide(L)'
;MTAATAFVKLFLSLIFLFIDVLVLIAIRRQSILSSHPIMILNAALFTTEILKIGAQVTNEYPVEIVGRVIIDCPTSDIWAVWSLVPWFSSIYLYPILAVLHLLAIYRPVSFKMLKKRSAYIVVSIVFAVSVVMSLAYVIPSCGIYYSHTYLYWAFDFQRPQVFYMEKFNYALTV
;
A
#
# COMPACT_ATOMS: atom_id res chain seq x y z
N MET A 1 -15.19 -12.97 12.98
CA MET A 1 -14.09 -13.82 12.47
C MET A 1 -13.61 -14.74 13.58
N THR A 2 -13.16 -15.95 13.28
CA THR A 2 -12.64 -16.90 14.30
C THR A 2 -11.13 -16.79 14.40
N ALA A 3 -10.53 -17.01 15.58
CA ALA A 3 -9.08 -16.96 15.77
C ALA A 3 -8.32 -17.87 14.77
N ALA A 4 -8.90 -19.03 14.42
CA ALA A 4 -8.38 -19.92 13.39
C ALA A 4 -8.20 -19.24 12.02
N THR A 5 -9.15 -18.39 11.60
CA THR A 5 -9.02 -17.64 10.33
C THR A 5 -7.90 -16.61 10.38
N ALA A 6 -7.66 -15.97 11.53
CA ALA A 6 -6.56 -15.02 11.71
C ALA A 6 -5.18 -15.71 11.64
N PHE A 7 -5.04 -16.90 12.23
CA PHE A 7 -3.81 -17.69 12.12
C PHE A 7 -3.51 -18.12 10.67
N VAL A 8 -4.53 -18.52 9.90
CA VAL A 8 -4.36 -18.87 8.49
C VAL A 8 -3.91 -17.65 7.67
N LYS A 9 -4.53 -16.48 7.88
CA LYS A 9 -4.11 -15.23 7.24
C LYS A 9 -2.65 -14.90 7.57
N LEU A 10 -2.28 -14.95 8.86
CA LEU A 10 -0.91 -14.69 9.31
C LEU A 10 0.09 -15.61 8.62
N PHE A 11 -0.18 -16.92 8.60
CA PHE A 11 0.70 -17.90 7.97
C PHE A 11 0.90 -17.64 6.47
N LEU A 12 -0.20 -17.37 5.73
CA LEU A 12 -0.12 -17.03 4.30
C LEU A 12 0.66 -15.74 4.07
N SER A 13 0.43 -14.71 4.89
CA SER A 13 1.16 -13.44 4.78
C SER A 13 2.65 -13.60 5.04
N LEU A 14 3.05 -14.49 5.95
CA LEU A 14 4.47 -14.82 6.17
C LEU A 14 5.11 -15.55 4.98
N ILE A 15 4.36 -16.42 4.29
CA ILE A 15 4.82 -17.06 3.05
C ILE A 15 5.02 -15.99 1.96
N PHE A 16 4.04 -15.11 1.76
CA PHE A 16 4.16 -14.03 0.78
C PHE A 16 5.33 -13.09 1.10
N LEU A 17 5.50 -12.71 2.37
CA LEU A 17 6.64 -11.91 2.82
C LEU A 17 7.97 -12.55 2.45
N PHE A 18 8.10 -13.87 2.68
CA PHE A 18 9.31 -14.60 2.34
C PHE A 18 9.58 -14.59 0.83
N ILE A 19 8.56 -14.84 0.01
CA ILE A 19 8.66 -14.82 -1.46
C ILE A 19 9.04 -13.42 -1.95
N ASP A 20 8.39 -12.36 -1.45
CA ASP A 20 8.65 -10.99 -1.86
C ASP A 20 10.08 -10.55 -1.53
N VAL A 21 10.57 -10.92 -0.34
CA VAL A 21 11.96 -10.68 0.05
C VAL A 21 12.94 -11.40 -0.87
N LEU A 22 12.68 -12.67 -1.21
CA LEU A 22 13.53 -13.42 -2.15
C LEU A 22 13.57 -12.77 -3.54
N VAL A 23 12.40 -12.34 -4.06
CA VAL A 23 12.32 -11.66 -5.36
C VAL A 23 13.06 -10.33 -5.32
N LEU A 24 12.91 -9.54 -4.25
CA LEU A 24 13.60 -8.27 -4.08
C LEU A 24 15.13 -8.47 -4.04
N ILE A 25 15.61 -9.47 -3.31
CA ILE A 25 17.03 -9.84 -3.26
C ILE A 25 17.53 -10.25 -4.65
N ALA A 26 16.76 -11.06 -5.39
CA ALA A 26 17.12 -11.50 -6.73
C ALA A 26 17.25 -10.32 -7.71
N ILE A 27 16.30 -9.38 -7.70
CA ILE A 27 16.35 -8.16 -8.53
C ILE A 27 17.57 -7.31 -8.17
N ARG A 28 17.85 -7.12 -6.87
CA ARG A 28 18.97 -6.28 -6.39
C ARG A 28 20.34 -6.88 -6.68
N ARG A 29 20.47 -8.21 -6.65
CA ARG A 29 21.75 -8.89 -6.92
C ARG A 29 22.14 -8.88 -8.38
N GLN A 30 21.19 -8.86 -9.30
CA GLN A 30 21.50 -8.83 -10.74
C GLN A 30 21.67 -7.39 -11.24
N SER A 31 22.86 -7.06 -11.74
CA SER A 31 23.19 -5.72 -12.29
C SER A 31 22.31 -5.34 -13.49
N ILE A 32 21.98 -6.33 -14.33
CA ILE A 32 21.11 -6.13 -15.50
C ILE A 32 19.70 -5.76 -15.05
N LEU A 33 19.11 -6.53 -14.14
CA LEU A 33 17.75 -6.27 -13.63
C LEU A 33 17.69 -4.97 -12.84
N SER A 34 18.61 -4.75 -11.90
CA SER A 34 18.63 -3.54 -11.05
C SER A 34 18.86 -2.23 -11.80
N SER A 35 19.36 -2.29 -13.05
CA SER A 35 19.51 -1.12 -13.92
C SER A 35 18.29 -0.84 -14.80
N HIS A 36 17.38 -1.81 -14.94
CA HIS A 36 16.24 -1.72 -15.84
C HIS A 36 15.06 -0.98 -15.19
N PRO A 37 14.51 0.09 -15.81
CA PRO A 37 13.44 0.92 -15.23
C PRO A 37 12.21 0.14 -14.73
N ILE A 38 11.72 -0.84 -15.49
CA ILE A 38 10.59 -1.69 -15.07
C ILE A 38 10.92 -2.48 -13.82
N MET A 39 12.14 -3.03 -13.72
CA MET A 39 12.53 -3.86 -12.59
C MET A 39 12.75 -3.02 -11.31
N ILE A 40 13.16 -1.76 -11.46
CA ILE A 40 13.19 -0.80 -10.35
C ILE A 40 11.78 -0.54 -9.81
N LEU A 41 10.79 -0.37 -10.69
CA LEU A 41 9.39 -0.18 -10.29
C LEU A 41 8.77 -1.45 -9.70
N ASN A 42 9.07 -2.63 -10.25
CA ASN A 42 8.68 -3.91 -9.64
C ASN A 42 9.32 -4.09 -8.27
N ALA A 43 10.60 -3.73 -8.09
CA ALA A 43 11.24 -3.75 -6.78
C ALA A 43 10.55 -2.78 -5.79
N ALA A 44 10.06 -1.63 -6.27
CA ALA A 44 9.25 -0.73 -5.46
C ALA A 44 7.92 -1.38 -5.05
N LEU A 45 7.23 -2.08 -5.96
CA LEU A 45 6.01 -2.85 -5.64
C LEU A 45 6.25 -3.96 -4.60
N PHE A 46 7.31 -4.76 -4.75
CA PHE A 46 7.65 -5.76 -3.74
C PHE A 46 7.99 -5.10 -2.39
N THR A 47 8.62 -3.93 -2.40
CA THR A 47 8.87 -3.17 -1.17
C THR A 47 7.56 -2.71 -0.53
N THR A 48 6.56 -2.28 -1.32
CA THR A 48 5.25 -1.88 -0.77
C THR A 48 4.49 -3.07 -0.20
N GLU A 49 4.47 -4.23 -0.87
CA GLU A 49 3.81 -5.42 -0.31
C GLU A 49 4.50 -5.90 0.99
N ILE A 50 5.83 -5.86 1.07
CA ILE A 50 6.57 -6.14 2.32
C ILE A 50 6.13 -5.20 3.45
N LEU A 51 6.05 -3.89 3.18
CA LEU A 51 5.63 -2.89 4.17
C LEU A 51 4.18 -3.11 4.61
N LYS A 52 3.30 -3.45 3.67
CA LYS A 52 1.90 -3.75 3.93
C LYS A 52 1.76 -4.98 4.83
N ILE A 53 2.40 -6.09 4.49
CA ILE A 53 2.41 -7.29 5.33
C ILE A 53 2.99 -6.97 6.71
N GLY A 54 4.05 -6.16 6.78
CA GLY A 54 4.61 -5.67 8.04
C GLY A 54 3.58 -4.95 8.91
N ALA A 55 2.77 -4.05 8.34
CA ALA A 55 1.70 -3.38 9.07
C ALA A 55 0.63 -4.36 9.58
N GLN A 56 0.26 -5.37 8.78
CA GLN A 56 -0.74 -6.38 9.15
C GLN A 56 -0.25 -7.31 10.27
N VAL A 57 0.98 -7.77 10.18
CA VAL A 57 1.61 -8.66 11.16
C VAL A 57 1.85 -7.95 12.50
N THR A 58 2.09 -6.64 12.49
CA THR A 58 2.37 -5.89 13.72
C THR A 58 1.14 -5.50 14.52
N ASN A 59 -0.04 -5.39 13.91
CA ASN A 59 -1.24 -4.94 14.63
C ASN A 59 -2.52 -5.68 14.23
N GLU A 60 -2.87 -5.77 12.94
CA GLU A 60 -4.14 -6.38 12.50
C GLU A 60 -4.29 -7.83 12.98
N TYR A 61 -3.35 -8.72 12.62
CA TYR A 61 -3.46 -10.13 13.00
C TYR A 61 -3.31 -10.36 14.51
N PRO A 62 -2.36 -9.72 15.21
CA PRO A 62 -2.30 -9.80 16.68
C PRO A 62 -3.61 -9.42 17.36
N VAL A 63 -4.28 -8.36 16.90
CA VAL A 63 -5.55 -7.92 17.49
C VAL A 63 -6.70 -8.88 17.15
N GLU A 64 -6.74 -9.41 15.91
CA GLU A 64 -7.69 -10.46 15.55
C GLU A 64 -7.50 -11.75 16.40
N ILE A 65 -6.26 -12.09 16.78
CA ILE A 65 -5.93 -13.29 17.56
C ILE A 65 -6.22 -13.08 19.06
N VAL A 66 -5.78 -11.96 19.63
CA VAL A 66 -5.90 -11.67 21.07
C VAL A 66 -7.29 -11.13 21.42
N GLY A 67 -8.02 -10.56 20.45
CA GLY A 67 -9.36 -10.02 20.64
C GLY A 67 -9.39 -8.68 21.38
N ARG A 68 -8.25 -8.00 21.53
CA ARG A 68 -8.13 -6.66 22.12
C ARG A 68 -7.04 -5.86 21.43
N VAL A 69 -7.16 -4.54 21.49
CA VAL A 69 -6.17 -3.60 20.96
C VAL A 69 -4.84 -3.76 21.72
N ILE A 70 -3.74 -3.87 20.97
CA ILE A 70 -2.38 -4.03 21.52
C ILE A 70 -1.59 -2.71 21.44
N ILE A 71 -1.90 -1.89 20.42
CA ILE A 71 -1.26 -0.59 20.18
C ILE A 71 -2.25 0.53 20.52
N ASP A 72 -1.98 1.26 21.60
CA ASP A 72 -2.81 2.37 22.09
C ASP A 72 -2.54 3.70 21.36
N CYS A 73 -3.36 4.73 21.59
CA CYS A 73 -3.08 6.10 21.14
C CYS A 73 -1.86 6.68 21.90
N PRO A 74 -0.91 7.39 21.26
CA PRO A 74 -0.89 7.87 19.86
C PRO A 74 -0.21 6.90 18.87
N THR A 75 0.31 5.77 19.34
CA THR A 75 1.00 4.79 18.49
C THR A 75 0.10 4.19 17.41
N SER A 76 -1.20 4.18 17.63
CA SER A 76 -2.22 3.80 16.66
C SER A 76 -2.29 4.73 15.43
N ASP A 77 -2.05 6.03 15.59
CA ASP A 77 -2.06 7.00 14.47
C ASP A 77 -0.85 6.80 13.56
N ILE A 78 0.32 6.61 14.18
CA ILE A 78 1.55 6.31 13.46
C ILE A 78 1.41 5.00 12.69
N TRP A 79 0.82 3.99 13.33
CA TRP A 79 0.52 2.72 12.67
C TRP A 79 -0.48 2.91 11.53
N ALA A 80 -1.53 3.72 11.71
CA ALA A 80 -2.52 3.99 10.68
C ALA A 80 -1.88 4.65 9.44
N VAL A 81 -1.04 5.68 9.63
CA VAL A 81 -0.25 6.27 8.53
C VAL A 81 0.64 5.23 7.86
N TRP A 82 1.35 4.42 8.65
CA TRP A 82 2.22 3.38 8.12
C TRP A 82 1.45 2.34 7.28
N SER A 83 0.25 1.94 7.70
CA SER A 83 -0.60 0.98 6.96
C SER A 83 -1.10 1.54 5.62
N LEU A 84 -1.34 2.85 5.53
CA LEU A 84 -1.87 3.50 4.32
C LEU A 84 -0.82 3.80 3.27
N VAL A 85 0.43 4.08 3.67
CA VAL A 85 1.50 4.43 2.73
C VAL A 85 1.70 3.35 1.65
N PRO A 86 1.81 2.05 2.00
CA PRO A 86 1.89 0.98 1.01
C PRO A 86 0.67 0.90 0.09
N TRP A 87 -0.53 1.11 0.64
CA TRP A 87 -1.79 1.03 -0.10
C TRP A 87 -1.87 2.10 -1.19
N PHE A 88 -1.60 3.36 -0.84
CA PHE A 88 -1.52 4.45 -1.82
C PHE A 88 -0.40 4.24 -2.82
N SER A 89 0.77 3.77 -2.36
CA SER A 89 1.91 3.54 -3.25
C SER A 89 1.57 2.51 -4.33
N SER A 90 0.91 1.41 -3.97
CA SER A 90 0.47 0.38 -4.92
C SER A 90 -0.55 0.94 -5.94
N ILE A 91 -1.52 1.76 -5.51
CA ILE A 91 -2.52 2.39 -6.39
C ILE A 91 -1.86 3.21 -7.50
N TYR A 92 -0.77 3.92 -7.19
CA TYR A 92 -0.05 4.71 -8.20
C TYR A 92 0.93 3.87 -9.02
N LEU A 93 1.61 2.88 -8.43
CA LEU A 93 2.61 2.07 -9.12
C LEU A 93 2.01 1.14 -10.19
N TYR A 94 0.87 0.50 -9.93
CA TYR A 94 0.23 -0.41 -10.89
C TYR A 94 -0.08 0.24 -12.26
N PRO A 95 -0.77 1.38 -12.35
CA PRO A 95 -1.04 2.02 -13.64
C PRO A 95 0.25 2.53 -14.32
N ILE A 96 1.23 3.00 -13.55
CA ILE A 96 2.54 3.40 -14.11
C ILE A 96 3.23 2.22 -14.78
N LEU A 97 3.24 1.05 -14.13
CA LEU A 97 3.80 -0.17 -14.70
C LEU A 97 3.02 -0.64 -15.94
N ALA A 98 1.69 -0.57 -15.91
CA ALA A 98 0.87 -0.90 -17.07
C ALA A 98 1.19 -0.01 -18.27
N VAL A 99 1.35 1.31 -18.06
CA VAL A 99 1.75 2.25 -19.11
C VAL A 99 3.16 1.95 -19.64
N LEU A 100 4.11 1.56 -18.77
CA LEU A 100 5.45 1.19 -19.21
C LEU A 100 5.49 -0.12 -20.00
N HIS A 101 4.68 -1.11 -19.62
CA HIS A 101 4.50 -2.33 -20.39
C HIS A 101 3.90 -2.03 -21.77
N LEU A 102 2.89 -1.15 -21.82
CA LEU A 102 2.32 -0.68 -23.07
C LEU A 102 3.37 0.04 -23.93
N LEU A 103 4.18 0.90 -23.33
CA LEU A 103 5.26 1.61 -24.03
C LEU A 103 6.32 0.64 -24.57
N ALA A 104 6.64 -0.42 -23.84
CA ALA A 104 7.58 -1.45 -24.28
C ALA A 104 7.10 -2.20 -25.54
N ILE A 105 5.78 -2.40 -25.67
CA ILE A 105 5.17 -3.07 -26.83
C ILE A 105 5.00 -2.10 -28.00
N TYR A 106 4.38 -0.95 -27.78
CA TYR A 106 3.96 -0.05 -28.87
C TYR A 106 5.03 0.97 -29.29
N ARG A 107 5.97 1.33 -28.41
CA ARG A 107 7.03 2.33 -28.68
C ARG A 107 8.38 1.89 -28.12
N PRO A 108 8.96 0.78 -28.62
CA PRO A 108 10.18 0.20 -28.07
C PRO A 108 11.40 1.13 -28.15
N VAL A 109 11.45 2.05 -29.14
CA VAL A 109 12.55 3.04 -29.25
C VAL A 109 12.51 4.02 -28.07
N SER A 110 11.34 4.59 -27.77
CA SER A 110 11.16 5.46 -26.61
C SER A 110 11.38 4.72 -25.30
N PHE A 111 10.96 3.46 -25.23
CA PHE A 111 11.19 2.60 -24.07
C PHE A 111 12.68 2.38 -23.79
N LYS A 112 13.49 2.10 -24.82
CA LYS A 112 14.95 1.96 -24.69
C LYS A 112 15.65 3.23 -24.21
N MET A 113 15.07 4.40 -24.42
CA MET A 113 15.62 5.68 -23.96
C MET A 113 15.33 5.97 -22.48
N LEU A 114 14.52 5.15 -21.80
CA LEU A 114 14.21 5.35 -20.38
C LEU A 114 15.46 5.15 -19.52
N LYS A 115 15.81 6.18 -18.76
CA LYS A 115 16.96 6.16 -17.85
C LYS A 115 16.54 5.60 -16.50
N LYS A 116 17.43 4.83 -15.87
CA LYS A 116 17.26 4.36 -14.48
C LYS A 116 16.88 5.48 -13.50
N ARG A 117 17.46 6.68 -13.69
CA ARG A 117 17.20 7.87 -12.86
C ARG A 117 15.73 8.28 -12.90
N SER A 118 15.08 8.18 -14.05
CA SER A 118 13.66 8.51 -14.19
C SER A 118 12.78 7.55 -13.36
N ALA A 119 13.11 6.25 -13.33
CA ALA A 119 12.39 5.29 -12.49
C ALA A 119 12.51 5.62 -11.00
N TYR A 120 13.72 5.94 -10.52
CA TYR A 120 13.91 6.34 -9.12
C TYR A 120 13.15 7.63 -8.77
N ILE A 121 13.16 8.63 -9.66
CA ILE A 121 12.39 9.87 -9.46
C ILE A 121 10.89 9.55 -9.35
N VAL A 122 10.36 8.71 -10.25
CA VAL A 122 8.95 8.32 -10.21
C VAL A 122 8.62 7.60 -8.90
N VAL A 123 9.44 6.64 -8.47
CA VAL A 123 9.27 5.97 -7.18
C VAL A 123 9.26 6.97 -6.03
N SER A 124 10.23 7.90 -5.99
CA SER A 124 10.29 8.92 -4.93
C SER A 124 9.06 9.82 -4.92
N ILE A 125 8.55 10.25 -6.08
CA ILE A 125 7.33 11.04 -6.18
C ILE A 125 6.13 10.25 -5.67
N VAL A 126 5.99 8.99 -6.09
CA VAL A 126 4.87 8.13 -5.64
C VAL A 126 4.88 7.96 -4.12
N PHE A 127 6.03 7.66 -3.52
CA PHE A 127 6.13 7.53 -2.07
C PHE A 127 5.85 8.85 -1.35
N ALA A 128 6.35 9.98 -1.86
CA ALA A 128 6.07 11.30 -1.28
C ALA A 128 4.58 11.63 -1.30
N VAL A 129 3.91 11.42 -2.45
CA VAL A 129 2.46 11.61 -2.58
C VAL A 129 1.71 10.66 -1.65
N SER A 130 2.14 9.41 -1.54
CA SER A 130 1.50 8.41 -0.67
C SER A 130 1.60 8.78 0.81
N VAL A 131 2.73 9.34 1.24
CA VAL A 131 2.88 9.87 2.61
C VAL A 131 1.94 11.06 2.85
N VAL A 132 1.87 12.01 1.90
CA VAL A 132 0.98 13.17 2.01
C VAL A 132 -0.48 12.74 2.09
N MET A 133 -0.91 11.79 1.25
CA MET A 133 -2.27 11.24 1.27
C MET A 133 -2.56 10.49 2.57
N SER A 134 -1.61 9.69 3.06
CA SER A 134 -1.77 8.95 4.32
C SER A 134 -1.89 9.90 5.52
N LEU A 135 -1.11 10.99 5.54
CA LEU A 135 -1.21 12.01 6.57
C LEU A 135 -2.56 12.72 6.52
N ALA A 136 -3.06 13.06 5.34
CA ALA A 136 -4.37 13.69 5.19
C ALA A 136 -5.48 12.83 5.84
N TYR A 137 -5.41 11.51 5.73
CA TYR A 137 -6.38 10.57 6.30
C TYR A 137 -6.37 10.50 7.84
N VAL A 138 -5.29 10.93 8.50
CA VAL A 138 -5.23 11.01 9.96
C VAL A 138 -5.60 12.41 10.46
N ILE A 139 -5.61 13.42 9.57
CA ILE A 139 -6.12 14.74 9.91
C ILE A 139 -7.65 14.64 9.99
N PRO A 140 -8.29 15.18 11.05
CA PRO A 140 -9.74 15.12 11.21
C PRO A 140 -10.51 15.62 9.98
N SER A 141 -9.93 16.51 9.17
CA SER A 141 -10.54 17.16 8.00
C SER A 141 -11.23 16.22 6.99
N CYS A 142 -10.77 14.99 6.82
CA CYS A 142 -11.05 14.19 5.62
C CYS A 142 -12.33 13.33 5.65
N GLY A 143 -13.11 13.35 6.74
CA GLY A 143 -14.36 12.59 6.82
C GLY A 143 -14.19 11.07 6.91
N ILE A 144 -12.96 10.60 7.04
CA ILE A 144 -12.62 9.22 7.33
C ILE A 144 -11.73 9.29 8.57
N TYR A 145 -12.06 8.52 9.60
CA TYR A 145 -11.26 8.44 10.82
C TYR A 145 -10.93 6.99 11.12
N TYR A 146 -9.79 6.78 11.76
CA TYR A 146 -9.41 5.46 12.22
C TYR A 146 -10.02 5.22 13.60
N SER A 147 -10.89 4.23 13.74
CA SER A 147 -11.46 3.87 15.04
C SER A 147 -10.43 3.11 15.86
N HIS A 148 -9.84 3.76 16.86
CA HIS A 148 -8.85 3.13 17.73
C HIS A 148 -9.42 1.98 18.57
N THR A 149 -10.70 2.07 18.94
CA THR A 149 -11.37 1.06 19.79
C THR A 149 -11.60 -0.26 19.05
N TYR A 150 -11.84 -0.19 17.74
CA TYR A 150 -12.26 -1.33 16.94
C TYR A 150 -11.33 -1.62 15.74
N LEU A 151 -10.25 -0.83 15.60
CA LEU A 151 -9.20 -0.95 14.58
C LEU A 151 -9.71 -1.08 13.14
N TYR A 152 -10.68 -0.24 12.78
CA TYR A 152 -11.17 -0.14 11.41
C TYR A 152 -11.25 1.31 10.97
N TRP A 153 -11.14 1.52 9.65
CA TRP A 153 -11.38 2.81 9.03
C TRP A 153 -12.89 3.05 8.94
N ALA A 154 -13.34 4.10 9.60
CA ALA A 154 -14.73 4.49 9.69
C ALA A 154 -14.97 5.80 8.93
N PHE A 155 -16.16 5.92 8.34
CA PHE A 155 -16.62 7.18 7.80
C PHE A 155 -17.18 8.06 8.93
N ASP A 156 -16.75 9.32 8.98
CA ASP A 156 -17.32 10.34 9.86
C ASP A 156 -18.57 10.94 9.20
N PHE A 157 -19.72 10.31 9.44
CA PHE A 157 -21.01 10.73 8.88
C PHE A 157 -21.49 12.11 9.37
N GLN A 158 -20.82 12.71 10.37
CA GLN A 158 -21.12 14.09 10.77
C GLN A 158 -20.63 15.10 9.72
N ARG A 159 -19.77 14.68 8.78
CA ARG A 159 -19.24 15.57 7.74
C ARG A 159 -20.04 15.50 6.46
N PRO A 160 -20.44 16.65 5.89
CA PRO A 160 -21.27 16.68 4.69
C PRO A 160 -20.60 16.04 3.47
N GLN A 161 -19.27 16.01 3.42
CA GLN A 161 -18.50 15.41 2.32
C GLN A 161 -18.70 13.89 2.21
N VAL A 162 -18.85 13.22 3.35
CA VAL A 162 -19.01 11.75 3.46
C VAL A 162 -20.38 11.32 2.95
N PHE A 163 -21.41 12.12 3.23
CA PHE A 163 -22.77 11.92 2.74
C PHE A 163 -22.85 11.87 1.21
N TYR A 164 -22.08 12.73 0.51
CA TYR A 164 -22.03 12.69 -0.96
C TYR A 164 -21.35 11.43 -1.47
N MET A 165 -20.28 10.97 -0.80
CA MET A 165 -19.51 9.79 -1.19
C MET A 165 -20.33 8.49 -1.04
N GLU A 166 -21.12 8.38 0.04
CA GLU A 166 -22.06 7.26 0.24
C GLU A 166 -23.15 7.23 -0.85
N LYS A 167 -23.78 8.39 -1.13
CA LYS A 167 -24.82 8.46 -2.16
C LYS A 167 -24.31 8.16 -3.57
N PHE A 168 -23.08 8.55 -3.89
CA PHE A 168 -22.45 8.19 -5.16
C PHE A 168 -22.17 6.69 -5.26
N ASN A 169 -21.70 6.04 -4.18
CA ASN A 169 -21.53 4.59 -4.15
C ASN A 169 -22.87 3.85 -4.28
N TYR A 170 -23.93 4.34 -3.63
CA TYR A 170 -25.28 3.77 -3.73
C TYR A 170 -25.85 3.91 -5.15
N ALA A 171 -25.63 5.05 -5.81
CA ALA A 171 -26.07 5.27 -7.19
C ALA A 171 -25.30 4.43 -8.23
N LEU A 172 -24.12 3.93 -7.89
CA LEU A 172 -23.33 3.02 -8.73
C LEU A 172 -23.62 1.54 -8.46
N THR A 173 -24.32 1.22 -7.38
CA THR A 173 -24.72 -0.15 -7.01
C THR A 173 -26.17 -0.50 -7.36
N VAL A 174 -26.99 0.50 -7.74
CA VAL A 174 -28.33 0.34 -8.30
C VAL A 174 -28.26 0.47 -9.82
#